data_AF-A0AAI9LJP3-F1
#
_entry.id   AF-A0AAI9LJP3-F1
#
_cell.length_a   1.000
_cell.length_b   1.000
_cell.length_c   1.000
_cell.angle_alpha   90.00
_cell.angle_beta   90.00
_cell.angle_gamma   90.00
#
_symmetry.space_group_name_H-M   'P 1'
#
loop_
_entity.id
_entity.type
_entity.pdbx_description
1 polymer ?
#
loop_
_entity_poly.entity_id
_entity_poly.type
_entity_poly.pdbx_seq_one_letter_code
_entity_poly.pdbx_strand_id
1 'polypeptide(L)'
;MKQTLPDQALKPHWDESRAVMNPTGALDAKTKQLIALGVAAQIPCAYCVSAHTKAAKAAGATDAQIKEAIATAALVRFNSTMLNGSDGGTEWSPQRK
;
A
#
# COMPACT_ATOMS: atom_id res chain seq x y z
N MET A 1 3.06 19.12 -1.22
CA MET A 1 1.59 19.18 -1.39
C MET A 1 1.07 20.61 -1.49
N LYS A 2 1.28 21.49 -0.50
CA LYS A 2 0.90 22.94 -0.64
C LYS A 2 1.51 23.63 -1.88
N GLN A 3 2.71 23.21 -2.30
CA GLN A 3 3.39 23.75 -3.48
C GLN A 3 2.87 23.21 -4.82
N THR A 4 2.06 22.14 -4.81
CA THR A 4 1.73 21.37 -6.02
C THR A 4 0.22 21.13 -6.21
N LEU A 5 -0.54 21.08 -5.11
CA LEU A 5 -2.00 21.03 -5.14
C LEU A 5 -2.54 22.46 -5.12
N PRO A 6 -3.57 22.77 -5.93
CA PRO A 6 -4.24 24.07 -5.84
C PRO A 6 -4.93 24.22 -4.48
N ASP A 7 -5.05 25.44 -3.99
CA ASP A 7 -5.49 25.70 -2.61
C ASP A 7 -6.87 25.10 -2.30
N GLN A 8 -7.81 25.15 -3.24
CA GLN A 8 -9.13 24.55 -3.08
C GLN A 8 -9.11 23.02 -2.92
N ALA A 9 -8.05 22.34 -3.37
CA ALA A 9 -7.92 20.88 -3.28
C ALA A 9 -7.16 20.41 -2.02
N LEU A 10 -6.48 21.31 -1.31
CA LEU A 10 -5.63 20.93 -0.17
C LEU A 10 -6.43 20.34 1.00
N LYS A 11 -7.47 21.05 1.46
CA LYS A 11 -8.28 20.58 2.60
C LYS A 11 -8.99 19.26 2.27
N PRO A 12 -9.68 19.11 1.12
CA PRO A 12 -10.30 17.85 0.73
C PRO A 12 -9.32 16.68 0.72
N HIS A 13 -8.14 16.85 0.11
CA HIS A 13 -7.13 15.80 0.06
C HIS A 13 -6.65 15.36 1.46
N TRP A 14 -6.45 16.32 2.37
CA TRP A 14 -6.06 16.01 3.74
C TRP A 14 -7.17 15.35 4.56
N ASP A 15 -8.42 15.76 4.35
CA ASP A 15 -9.58 15.16 5.00
C ASP A 15 -9.77 13.72 4.55
N GLU A 16 -9.68 13.46 3.24
CA GLU A 16 -9.71 12.11 2.67
C GLU A 16 -8.57 11.25 3.24
N SER A 17 -7.33 11.75 3.22
CA SER A 17 -6.17 11.01 3.71
C SER A 17 -6.35 10.62 5.19
N ARG A 18 -6.87 11.53 6.03
CA ARG A 18 -7.20 11.23 7.43
C ARG A 18 -8.33 10.22 7.54
N ALA A 19 -9.40 10.39 6.76
CA ALA A 19 -10.54 9.48 6.79
C ALA A 19 -10.14 8.05 6.38
N VAL A 20 -9.30 7.89 5.37
CA VAL A 20 -8.82 6.55 4.93
C VAL A 20 -7.82 5.97 5.94
N MET A 21 -6.88 6.76 6.44
CA MET A 21 -5.81 6.27 7.33
C MET A 21 -6.15 6.27 8.83
N ASN A 22 -7.38 6.63 9.21
CA ASN A 22 -7.80 6.61 10.61
C ASN A 22 -7.72 5.19 11.20
N PRO A 23 -7.48 5.04 12.52
CA PRO A 23 -7.38 3.74 13.18
C PRO A 23 -8.72 3.10 13.58
N THR A 24 -9.85 3.78 13.39
CA THR A 24 -11.18 3.37 13.89
C THR A 24 -12.02 2.61 12.87
N GLY A 25 -11.45 2.27 11.71
CA GLY A 25 -12.11 1.45 10.69
C GLY A 25 -12.01 -0.04 10.96
N ALA A 26 -12.47 -0.86 10.01
CA ALA A 26 -12.36 -2.32 10.07
C ALA A 26 -10.91 -2.84 10.04
N LEU A 27 -9.98 -2.05 9.48
CA LEU A 27 -8.55 -2.33 9.54
C LEU A 27 -7.88 -1.41 10.56
N ASP A 28 -7.06 -2.00 11.43
CA ASP A 28 -6.27 -1.25 12.40
C ASP A 28 -5.16 -0.41 11.71
N ALA A 29 -4.56 0.52 12.46
CA ALA A 29 -3.51 1.39 11.95
C ALA A 29 -2.31 0.61 11.41
N LYS A 30 -1.90 -0.44 12.13
CA LYS A 30 -0.75 -1.28 11.75
C LYS A 30 -0.96 -1.93 10.39
N THR A 31 -2.11 -2.55 10.18
CA THR A 31 -2.49 -3.23 8.94
C THR A 31 -2.55 -2.23 7.78
N LYS A 32 -3.17 -1.06 7.98
CA LYS A 32 -3.20 0.00 6.96
C LYS A 32 -1.80 0.46 6.58
N GLN A 33 -0.90 0.65 7.54
CA GLN A 33 0.47 1.09 7.26
C GLN A 33 1.32 0.01 6.59
N LEU A 34 1.12 -1.28 6.91
CA LEU A 34 1.78 -2.39 6.22
C LEU A 34 1.33 -2.51 4.76
N ILE A 35 0.03 -2.33 4.48
CA ILE A 35 -0.49 -2.24 3.10
C ILE A 35 0.15 -1.07 2.37
N ALA A 36 0.14 0.13 2.97
CA ALA A 36 0.71 1.33 2.38
C ALA A 36 2.22 1.19 2.13
N LEU A 37 2.95 0.53 3.03
CA LEU A 37 4.37 0.20 2.85
C LEU A 37 4.60 -0.73 1.66
N GLY A 38 3.78 -1.78 1.51
CA GLY A 38 3.84 -2.69 0.36
C GLY A 38 3.65 -1.94 -0.97
N VAL A 39 2.65 -1.05 -1.04
CA VAL A 39 2.40 -0.19 -2.21
C VAL A 39 3.58 0.75 -2.47
N ALA A 40 4.09 1.42 -1.42
CA ALA A 40 5.23 2.33 -1.51
C ALA A 40 6.51 1.65 -2.02
N ALA A 41 6.74 0.40 -1.62
CA ALA A 41 7.88 -0.39 -2.08
C ALA A 41 7.77 -0.79 -3.56
N GLN A 42 6.55 -1.01 -4.08
CA GLN A 42 6.28 -1.38 -5.47
C GLN A 42 6.30 -0.22 -6.47
N ILE A 43 5.98 0.99 -6.00
CA ILE A 43 6.09 2.25 -6.73
C ILE A 43 7.31 3.02 -6.16
N PRO A 44 8.49 2.38 -6.10
CA PRO A 44 9.59 2.55 -5.14
C PRO A 44 9.84 4.01 -4.72
N CYS A 45 9.00 4.50 -3.82
CA CYS A 45 8.96 5.90 -3.41
C CYS A 45 9.73 6.00 -2.09
N ALA A 46 10.98 6.46 -2.13
CA ALA A 46 11.86 6.50 -0.95
C ALA A 46 11.23 7.25 0.24
N TYR A 47 10.57 8.38 -0.03
CA TYR A 47 9.81 9.12 0.98
C TYR A 47 8.68 8.27 1.58
N CYS A 48 7.85 7.67 0.73
CA CYS A 48 6.69 6.89 1.13
C CYS A 48 7.11 5.64 1.93
N VAL A 49 8.16 4.94 1.49
CA VAL A 49 8.73 3.78 2.19
C VAL A 49 9.19 4.18 3.59
N SER A 50 9.93 5.28 3.72
CA SER A 50 10.39 5.79 5.02
C SER A 50 9.21 6.20 5.92
N ALA A 51 8.24 6.94 5.38
CA ALA A 51 7.08 7.42 6.12
C ALA A 51 6.20 6.27 6.62
N HIS A 52 5.83 5.33 5.75
CA HIS A 52 4.97 4.21 6.11
C HIS A 52 5.68 3.16 6.96
N THR A 53 7.00 2.97 6.81
CA THR A 53 7.79 2.13 7.72
C THR A 53 7.77 2.68 9.14
N LYS A 54 8.04 3.99 9.31
CA LYS A 54 8.01 4.65 10.62
C LYS A 54 6.61 4.60 11.25
N ALA A 55 5.58 4.87 10.46
CA ALA A 55 4.19 4.83 10.92
C ALA A 55 3.74 3.40 11.29
N ALA A 56 4.14 2.38 10.52
CA ALA A 56 3.88 0.98 10.86
C ALA A 56 4.53 0.60 12.20
N LYS A 57 5.80 0.97 12.42
CA LYS A 57 6.50 0.75 13.69
C LYS A 57 5.82 1.49 14.85
N ALA A 58 5.41 2.74 14.64
CA ALA A 58 4.68 3.51 15.65
C ALA A 58 3.31 2.87 15.99
N ALA A 59 2.69 2.17 15.04
CA ALA A 59 1.47 1.38 15.25
C ALA A 59 1.73 -0.04 15.81
N GLY A 60 2.98 -0.36 16.20
CA GLY A 60 3.35 -1.64 16.81
C GLY A 60 3.70 -2.75 15.83
N ALA A 61 4.00 -2.45 14.57
CA ALA A 61 4.53 -3.44 13.64
C ALA A 61 5.94 -3.90 14.07
N THR A 62 6.16 -5.22 14.08
CA THR A 62 7.49 -5.79 14.26
C THR A 62 8.29 -5.75 12.97
N ASP A 63 9.61 -5.87 13.06
CA ASP A 63 10.46 -6.00 11.86
C ASP A 63 10.11 -7.25 11.04
N ALA A 64 9.64 -8.32 11.70
CA ALA A 64 9.16 -9.52 11.00
C ALA A 64 7.92 -9.22 10.15
N GLN A 65 6.93 -8.52 10.71
CA GLN A 65 5.72 -8.11 9.98
C GLN A 65 6.04 -7.19 8.80
N ILE A 66 7.00 -6.28 8.97
CA ILE A 66 7.47 -5.40 7.88
C ILE A 66 8.12 -6.22 6.76
N LYS A 67 9.00 -7.17 7.10
CA LYS A 67 9.64 -8.07 6.12
C LYS A 67 8.59 -8.89 5.36
N GLU A 68 7.61 -9.46 6.07
CA GLU A 68 6.52 -10.24 5.46
C GLU A 68 5.66 -9.37 4.53
N ALA A 69 5.31 -8.15 4.91
CA ALA A 69 4.54 -7.25 4.07
C ALA A 69 5.29 -6.91 2.76
N ILE A 70 6.59 -6.62 2.86
CA ILE A 70 7.44 -6.34 1.69
C ILE A 70 7.57 -7.59 0.80
N ALA A 71 7.86 -8.75 1.37
CA ALA A 71 7.98 -10.00 0.62
C ALA A 71 6.67 -10.38 -0.08
N THR A 72 5.54 -10.21 0.61
CA THR A 72 4.20 -10.43 0.04
C THR A 72 3.94 -9.50 -1.15
N ALA A 73 4.20 -8.19 -0.99
CA ALA A 73 4.04 -7.23 -2.06
C ALA A 73 4.96 -7.53 -3.27
N ALA A 74 6.19 -7.96 -3.02
CA ALA A 74 7.14 -8.39 -4.05
C ALA A 74 6.64 -9.61 -4.84
N LEU A 75 6.15 -10.65 -4.14
CA LEU A 75 5.61 -11.84 -4.78
C LEU A 75 4.39 -11.53 -5.64
N VAL A 76 3.46 -10.71 -5.15
CA VAL A 76 2.28 -10.29 -5.90
C VAL A 76 2.68 -9.54 -7.18
N ARG A 77 3.67 -8.64 -7.11
CA ARG A 77 4.18 -7.96 -8.31
C ARG A 77 4.80 -8.93 -9.29
N PHE A 78 5.68 -9.82 -8.80
CA PHE A 78 6.34 -10.81 -9.64
C PHE A 78 5.31 -11.66 -10.40
N ASN A 79 4.33 -12.22 -9.68
CA ASN A 79 3.26 -13.01 -10.29
C ASN A 79 2.43 -12.18 -11.28
N SER A 80 2.10 -10.93 -10.95
CA SER A 80 1.37 -10.04 -11.86
C SER A 80 2.14 -9.79 -13.15
N THR A 81 3.46 -9.57 -13.10
CA THR A 81 4.29 -9.41 -14.29
C THR A 81 4.31 -10.67 -15.14
N MET A 82 4.49 -11.85 -14.52
CA MET A 82 4.53 -13.12 -15.24
C MET A 82 3.18 -13.43 -15.90
N LEU A 83 2.09 -13.35 -15.15
CA LEU A 83 0.75 -13.74 -15.61
C LEU A 83 0.18 -12.77 -16.66
N ASN A 84 0.36 -11.46 -16.47
CA ASN A 84 -0.12 -10.48 -17.45
C ASN A 84 0.77 -10.44 -18.70
N GLY A 85 2.06 -10.74 -18.58
CA GLY A 85 3.01 -10.69 -19.69
C GLY A 85 3.05 -11.95 -20.56
N SER A 86 2.54 -13.09 -20.09
CA SER A 86 2.62 -14.37 -20.81
C SER A 86 1.36 -14.70 -21.65
N ASP A 87 0.62 -13.70 -22.13
CA ASP A 87 -0.66 -13.83 -22.86
C ASP A 87 -1.82 -14.54 -22.12
N GLY A 88 -1.60 -15.03 -20.89
CA GLY A 88 -2.56 -15.80 -20.08
C GLY A 88 -3.52 -14.97 -19.22
N GLY A 89 -3.48 -13.64 -19.32
CA GLY A 89 -4.41 -12.75 -18.62
C GLY A 89 -5.88 -12.91 -19.05
N THR A 90 -6.13 -13.64 -20.13
CA THR A 90 -7.49 -13.97 -20.63
C THR A 90 -8.04 -15.28 -20.07
N GLU A 91 -7.24 -16.12 -19.39
CA GLU A 91 -7.64 -17.46 -18.93
C GLU A 91 -7.66 -17.65 -17.39
N TRP A 92 -7.43 -16.61 -16.57
CA TRP A 92 -7.65 -16.70 -15.12
C TRP A 92 -9.15 -16.73 -14.75
N SER A 93 -9.92 -17.65 -15.35
CA SER A 93 -11.18 -18.15 -14.84
C SER A 93 -11.57 -19.53 -15.40
N PRO A 94 -10.85 -20.64 -15.13
CA PRO A 94 -11.37 -21.96 -15.49
C PRO A 94 -12.16 -22.63 -14.34
N GLN A 95 -12.14 -22.11 -13.11
CA GLN A 95 -12.89 -22.70 -11.98
C GLN A 95 -13.42 -21.65 -10.99
N ARG A 96 -14.49 -20.94 -11.35
CA ARG A 96 -15.52 -20.62 -10.35
C ARG A 96 -16.43 -21.84 -10.28
N LYS A 97 -16.47 -22.52 -9.13
CA LYS A 97 -17.63 -23.35 -8.80
C LYS A 97 -18.85 -22.45 -8.65
#